data_AF-A0A354CTM5-F1
#
_entry.id   AF-A0A354CTM5-F1
#
_cell.length_a   1.000
_cell.length_b   1.000
_cell.length_c   1.000
_cell.angle_alpha   90.00
_cell.angle_beta   90.00
_cell.angle_gamma   90.00
#
_symmetry.space_group_name_H-M   'P 1'
#
loop_
_entity.id
_entity.type
_entity.pdbx_description
1 polymer ?
#
loop_
_entity_poly.entity_id
_entity_poly.type
_entity_poly.pdbx_seq_one_letter_code
_entity_poly.pdbx_strand_id
1 'polypeptide(L)'
;MEGITDYSLKTASSEAVFFSIKPSNISVMSEASLSAKIYSLMNVLKGLTEIEILCVNSRESFEGNKNHLKILSQKEENIAVRKLLEQDMKHLDQIQALTATAREFLLIVRIRGMKDKEIFAHLNRIEKTLNENGFSAKRYDKEDIKTLLAVYFEQNSVTEKFENYDGERYLNG
;
A
#
# COMPACT_ATOMS: atom_id res chain seq x y z
N MET A 1 -15.11 9.58 -11.21
CA MET A 1 -14.98 8.93 -9.89
C MET A 1 -16.21 9.30 -9.10
N GLU A 2 -16.90 8.33 -8.51
CA GLU A 2 -18.14 8.61 -7.73
C GLU A 2 -17.86 8.68 -6.22
N GLY A 3 -16.84 7.98 -5.73
CA GLY A 3 -16.43 8.04 -4.33
C GLY A 3 -15.43 6.96 -3.93
N ILE A 4 -14.84 7.10 -2.74
CA ILE A 4 -14.00 6.09 -2.09
C ILE A 4 -14.83 5.43 -0.98
N THR A 5 -14.92 4.10 -1.00
CA THR A 5 -15.55 3.29 0.06
C THR A 5 -14.49 2.85 1.08
N ASP A 6 -14.85 2.01 2.04
CA ASP A 6 -13.88 1.49 3.02
C ASP A 6 -12.83 0.53 2.41
N TYR A 7 -13.08 -0.02 1.21
CA TYR A 7 -12.24 -1.03 0.57
C TYR A 7 -12.09 -0.89 -0.96
N SER A 8 -12.78 0.07 -1.58
CA SER A 8 -12.85 0.20 -3.04
C SER A 8 -12.94 1.64 -3.54
N LEU A 9 -12.60 1.85 -4.80
CA LEU A 9 -12.85 3.07 -5.55
C LEU A 9 -14.05 2.87 -6.48
N LYS A 10 -15.12 3.62 -6.25
CA LYS A 10 -16.35 3.52 -7.05
C LYS A 10 -16.25 4.38 -8.32
N THR A 11 -16.48 3.74 -9.46
CA THR A 11 -16.62 4.38 -10.77
C THR A 11 -18.05 4.20 -11.28
N ALA A 12 -18.42 4.95 -12.32
CA ALA A 12 -19.77 4.94 -12.88
C ALA A 12 -20.29 3.56 -13.32
N SER A 13 -19.40 2.60 -13.58
CA SER A 13 -19.74 1.28 -14.10
C SER A 13 -19.15 0.11 -13.30
N SER A 14 -18.32 0.36 -12.30
CA SER A 14 -17.65 -0.70 -11.53
C SER A 14 -17.09 -0.20 -10.21
N GLU A 15 -16.73 -1.11 -9.32
CA GLU A 15 -15.87 -0.81 -8.18
C GLU A 15 -14.48 -1.42 -8.41
N ALA A 16 -13.43 -0.63 -8.18
CA ALA A 16 -12.05 -1.07 -8.24
C ALA A 16 -11.53 -1.37 -6.83
N VAL A 17 -11.03 -2.58 -6.62
CA VAL A 17 -10.36 -3.00 -5.38
C VAL A 17 -8.88 -3.19 -5.66
N PHE A 18 -8.03 -2.69 -4.78
CA PHE A 18 -6.58 -2.69 -4.96
C PHE A 18 -5.92 -3.66 -3.97
N PHE A 19 -4.93 -4.41 -4.46
CA PHE A 19 -4.06 -5.25 -3.65
C PHE A 19 -2.60 -4.85 -3.90
N SER A 20 -1.89 -4.39 -2.87
CA SER A 20 -0.43 -4.20 -2.98
C SER A 20 0.26 -5.54 -3.01
N ILE A 21 1.24 -5.69 -3.90
CA ILE A 21 2.08 -6.88 -3.98
C ILE A 21 3.54 -6.48 -3.82
N LYS A 22 4.23 -7.11 -2.87
CA LYS A 22 5.67 -6.94 -2.74
C LYS A 22 6.41 -7.80 -3.77
N PRO A 23 7.22 -7.20 -4.67
CA PRO A 23 8.02 -7.97 -5.60
C PRO A 23 9.13 -8.73 -4.87
N SER A 24 9.52 -9.89 -5.40
CA SER A 24 10.68 -10.63 -4.91
C SER A 24 11.96 -10.07 -5.53
N ASN A 25 13.06 -10.06 -4.77
CA ASN A 25 14.36 -9.67 -5.32
C ASN A 25 14.89 -10.76 -6.25
N ILE A 26 14.66 -10.60 -7.56
CA ILE A 26 15.06 -11.59 -8.57
C ILE A 26 16.58 -11.72 -8.73
N SER A 27 17.36 -10.69 -8.35
CA SER A 27 18.82 -10.67 -8.60
C SER A 27 19.59 -11.68 -7.75
N VAL A 28 19.00 -12.16 -6.66
CA VAL A 28 19.60 -13.12 -5.72
C VAL A 28 19.05 -14.54 -5.88
N MET A 29 18.17 -14.77 -6.87
CA MET A 29 17.50 -16.05 -7.06
C MET A 29 18.29 -16.96 -8.00
N SER A 30 18.29 -18.27 -7.72
CA SER A 30 18.75 -19.28 -8.70
C SER A 30 17.76 -19.41 -9.86
N GLU A 31 18.21 -19.91 -11.01
CA GLU A 31 17.36 -20.11 -12.19
C GLU A 31 16.14 -21.00 -11.91
N ALA A 32 16.32 -22.06 -11.12
CA ALA A 32 15.24 -22.94 -10.69
C ALA A 32 14.21 -22.19 -9.83
N SER A 33 14.67 -21.32 -8.91
CA SER A 33 13.80 -20.53 -8.04
C SER A 33 13.05 -19.46 -8.82
N LEU A 34 13.72 -18.82 -9.79
CA LEU A 34 13.11 -17.84 -10.68
C LEU A 34 12.02 -18.50 -11.53
N SER A 35 12.31 -19.67 -12.11
CA SER A 35 11.32 -20.45 -12.88
C SER A 35 10.10 -20.79 -12.04
N ALA A 36 10.30 -21.33 -10.83
CA ALA A 36 9.21 -21.63 -9.90
C ALA A 36 8.35 -20.40 -9.57
N LYS A 37 8.98 -19.21 -9.46
CA LYS A 37 8.27 -17.96 -9.22
C LYS A 37 7.44 -17.50 -10.40
N ILE A 38 7.94 -17.66 -11.63
CA ILE A 38 7.18 -17.40 -12.87
C ILE A 38 5.96 -18.32 -12.95
N TYR A 39 6.12 -19.62 -12.65
CA TYR A 39 5.00 -20.55 -12.60
C TYR A 39 3.96 -20.17 -11.54
N SER A 40 4.41 -19.72 -10.37
CA SER A 40 3.52 -19.25 -9.30
C SER A 40 2.71 -18.02 -9.74
N LEU A 41 3.34 -17.06 -10.42
CA LEU A 41 2.63 -15.91 -10.97
C LEU A 41 1.59 -16.35 -12.00
N MET A 42 1.98 -17.23 -12.94
CA MET A 42 1.08 -17.74 -13.96
C MET A 42 -0.14 -18.45 -13.35
N ASN A 43 0.01 -19.19 -12.25
CA ASN A 43 -1.11 -19.83 -11.55
C ASN A 43 -2.08 -18.79 -10.97
N VAL A 44 -1.57 -17.71 -10.39
CA VAL A 44 -2.41 -16.57 -9.94
C VAL A 44 -3.16 -15.97 -11.13
N LEU A 45 -2.46 -15.67 -12.23
CA LEU A 45 -3.06 -15.04 -13.42
C LEU A 45 -4.15 -15.92 -14.06
N LYS A 46 -4.00 -17.25 -14.03
CA LYS A 46 -5.02 -18.19 -14.51
C LYS A 46 -6.25 -18.28 -13.60
N GLY A 47 -6.06 -18.06 -12.29
CA GLY A 47 -7.12 -18.17 -11.29
C GLY A 47 -8.00 -16.93 -11.13
N LEU A 48 -7.59 -15.80 -11.70
CA LEU A 48 -8.31 -14.53 -11.62
C LEU A 48 -8.74 -14.10 -13.02
N THR A 49 -10.02 -13.79 -13.18
CA THR A 49 -10.56 -13.20 -14.41
C THR A 49 -10.38 -11.69 -14.36
N GLU A 50 -9.78 -11.10 -15.39
CA GLU A 50 -9.62 -9.63 -15.55
C GLU A 50 -8.74 -8.97 -14.47
N ILE A 51 -7.46 -9.34 -14.41
CA ILE A 51 -6.45 -8.63 -13.60
C ILE A 51 -5.95 -7.40 -14.36
N GLU A 52 -6.00 -6.23 -13.71
CA GLU A 52 -5.20 -5.07 -14.14
C GLU A 52 -4.00 -4.92 -13.19
N ILE A 53 -2.84 -4.51 -13.73
CA ILE A 53 -1.63 -4.26 -12.94
C ILE A 53 -1.30 -2.77 -13.05
N LEU A 54 -1.12 -2.12 -11.90
CA LEU A 54 -0.70 -0.73 -11.79
C LEU A 54 0.66 -0.65 -11.08
N CYS A 55 1.52 0.23 -11.57
CA CYS A 55 2.80 0.54 -10.96
C CYS A 55 2.88 2.04 -10.71
N VAL A 56 3.07 2.43 -9.45
CA VAL A 56 3.19 3.83 -9.02
C VAL A 56 4.49 4.03 -8.25
N ASN A 57 4.88 5.28 -8.02
CA ASN A 57 5.96 5.56 -7.07
C ASN A 57 5.45 5.26 -5.66
N SER A 58 6.30 4.66 -4.84
CA SER A 58 6.01 4.47 -3.43
C SER A 58 5.99 5.82 -2.74
N ARG A 59 4.95 6.07 -1.94
CA ARG A 59 4.88 7.22 -1.02
C ARG A 59 5.05 6.75 0.42
N GLU A 60 5.93 5.78 0.64
CA GLU A 60 6.23 5.24 1.96
C GLU A 60 6.56 6.41 2.91
N SER A 61 5.73 6.57 3.93
CA SER A 61 5.85 7.64 4.92
C SER A 61 6.05 7.05 6.30
N PHE A 62 7.14 7.44 6.95
CA PHE A 62 7.44 7.05 8.33
C PHE A 62 6.99 8.11 9.35
N GLU A 63 6.19 9.11 8.95
CA GLU A 63 5.75 10.18 9.86
C GLU A 63 5.02 9.67 11.11
N GLY A 64 4.19 8.63 10.97
CA GLY A 64 3.55 8.00 12.11
C GLY A 64 4.56 7.41 13.10
N ASN A 65 5.55 6.68 12.59
CA ASN A 65 6.64 6.10 13.38
C ASN A 65 7.48 7.21 14.03
N LYS A 66 7.83 8.26 13.28
CA LYS A 66 8.60 9.40 13.77
C LYS A 66 7.85 10.15 14.87
N ASN A 67 6.55 10.36 14.72
CA ASN A 67 5.72 10.97 15.77
C ASN A 67 5.67 10.08 17.03
N HIS A 68 5.54 8.77 16.88
CA HIS A 68 5.58 7.84 18.01
C HIS A 68 6.94 7.89 18.73
N LEU A 69 8.06 7.84 18.00
CA LEU A 69 9.41 7.97 18.56
C LEU A 69 9.63 9.31 19.25
N LYS A 70 9.10 10.40 18.69
CA LYS A 70 9.16 11.74 19.29
C LYS A 70 8.41 11.82 20.62
N ILE A 71 7.20 11.23 20.70
CA ILE A 71 6.43 11.17 21.94
C ILE A 71 7.17 10.34 23.00
N LEU A 72 7.76 9.20 22.62
CA LEU A 72 8.57 8.39 23.53
C LEU A 72 9.80 9.15 24.03
N SER A 73 10.53 9.81 23.12
CA SER A 73 11.73 10.58 23.43
C SER A 73 11.46 11.71 24.44
N GLN A 74 10.30 12.36 24.35
CA GLN A 74 9.86 13.38 25.32
C GLN A 74 9.58 12.83 26.72
N LYS A 75 9.07 11.59 26.82
CA LYS A 75 8.75 10.93 28.10
C LYS A 75 9.94 10.20 28.71
N GLU A 76 10.94 9.85 27.91
CA GLU A 76 12.11 9.09 28.34
C GLU A 76 13.07 9.97 29.15
N GLU A 77 13.44 9.52 30.35
CA GLU A 77 14.36 10.24 31.24
C GLU A 77 15.81 9.79 31.03
N ASN A 78 16.03 8.55 30.55
CA ASN A 78 17.35 8.03 30.31
C ASN A 78 17.98 8.66 29.05
N ILE A 79 19.04 9.44 29.25
CA ILE A 79 19.76 10.15 28.19
C ILE A 79 20.30 9.20 27.10
N ALA A 80 20.75 8.00 27.47
CA ALA A 80 21.26 7.03 26.50
C ALA A 80 20.13 6.48 25.60
N VAL A 81 18.97 6.19 26.18
CA VAL A 81 17.78 5.72 25.43
C VAL A 81 17.24 6.84 24.54
N ARG A 82 17.19 8.07 25.03
CA ARG A 82 16.77 9.24 24.23
C ARG A 82 17.67 9.42 22.99
N LYS A 83 18.99 9.25 23.12
CA LYS A 83 19.92 9.29 21.98
C LYS A 83 19.68 8.16 20.97
N LEU A 84 19.32 6.97 21.42
CA LEU A 84 18.95 5.86 20.53
C LEU A 84 17.69 6.18 19.74
N LEU A 85 16.65 6.72 20.39
CA LEU A 85 15.40 7.12 19.74
C LEU A 85 15.64 8.20 18.66
N GLU A 86 16.54 9.15 18.93
CA GLU A 86 16.96 10.16 17.93
C GLU A 86 17.70 9.54 16.73
N GLN A 87 18.54 8.52 16.97
CA GLN A 87 19.21 7.79 15.90
C GLN A 87 18.21 7.00 15.05
N ASP A 88 17.22 6.36 15.68
CA ASP A 88 16.16 5.65 14.97
C ASP A 88 15.33 6.61 14.09
N MET A 89 14.99 7.81 14.59
CA MET A 89 14.30 8.82 13.76
C MET A 89 15.13 9.22 12.54
N LYS A 90 16.43 9.48 12.70
CA LYS A 90 17.33 9.79 11.57
C LYS A 90 17.46 8.63 10.60
N HIS A 91 17.45 7.41 11.10
CA HIS A 91 17.49 6.22 10.26
C HIS A 91 16.23 6.10 9.40
N LEU A 92 15.05 6.39 9.97
CA LEU A 92 13.80 6.44 9.20
C LEU A 92 13.84 7.49 8.08
N ASP A 93 14.42 8.68 8.33
CA ASP A 93 14.61 9.71 7.29
C ASP A 93 15.54 9.23 6.17
N GLN A 94 16.61 8.51 6.52
CA GLN A 94 17.51 7.91 5.54
C GLN A 94 16.82 6.84 4.69
N ILE A 95 16.04 5.95 5.31
CA ILE A 95 15.24 4.96 4.59
C ILE A 95 14.30 5.66 3.63
N GLN A 96 13.58 6.69 4.09
CA GLN A 96 12.64 7.43 3.24
C GLN A 96 13.30 8.06 2.02
N ALA A 97 14.51 8.62 2.18
CA ALA A 97 15.29 9.16 1.06
C ALA A 97 15.73 8.06 0.08
N LEU A 98 16.11 6.88 0.59
CA LEU A 98 16.51 5.72 -0.23
C LEU A 98 15.33 5.08 -0.97
N THR A 99 14.13 5.09 -0.37
CA THR A 99 12.93 4.49 -0.94
C THR A 99 12.06 5.50 -1.71
N ALA A 100 12.46 6.76 -1.80
CA ALA A 100 11.73 7.82 -2.51
C ALA A 100 11.44 7.48 -4.00
N THR A 101 12.28 6.64 -4.62
CA THR A 101 12.10 6.17 -6.00
C THR A 101 11.63 4.72 -6.09
N ALA A 102 11.33 4.09 -4.95
CA ALA A 102 10.82 2.73 -4.94
C ALA A 102 9.49 2.68 -5.70
N ARG A 103 9.28 1.60 -6.44
CA ARG A 103 8.01 1.36 -7.13
C ARG A 103 7.11 0.52 -6.24
N GLU A 104 5.85 0.91 -6.16
CA GLU A 104 4.79 0.10 -5.61
C GLU A 104 4.00 -0.57 -6.74
N PHE A 105 3.68 -1.85 -6.55
CA PHE A 105 2.96 -2.66 -7.51
C PHE A 105 1.61 -3.06 -6.95
N LEU A 106 0.57 -2.87 -7.75
CA LEU A 106 -0.82 -3.06 -7.38
C LEU A 106 -1.51 -3.98 -8.38
N LEU A 107 -2.30 -4.93 -7.88
CA LEU A 107 -3.35 -5.57 -8.68
C LEU A 107 -4.66 -4.85 -8.46
N ILE A 108 -5.39 -4.62 -9.54
CA ILE A 108 -6.74 -4.07 -9.51
C ILE A 108 -7.71 -5.15 -9.92
N VAL A 109 -8.75 -5.32 -9.10
CA VAL A 109 -9.86 -6.24 -9.33
C VAL A 109 -11.12 -5.41 -9.53
N ARG A 110 -11.80 -5.61 -10.66
CA ARG A 110 -13.06 -4.93 -10.98
C ARG A 110 -14.24 -5.76 -10.49
N ILE A 111 -15.04 -5.17 -9.61
CA ILE A 111 -16.30 -5.75 -9.14
C ILE A 111 -17.46 -5.15 -9.93
N ARG A 112 -18.30 -6.02 -10.51
CA ARG A 112 -19.50 -5.66 -11.26
C ARG A 112 -20.65 -6.61 -10.91
N GLY A 113 -21.79 -6.06 -10.49
CA GLY A 113 -23.02 -6.83 -10.28
C GLY A 113 -22.97 -7.93 -9.20
N MET A 114 -21.98 -7.90 -8.29
CA MET A 114 -21.89 -8.84 -7.17
C MET A 114 -22.66 -8.33 -5.95
N LYS A 115 -23.21 -9.24 -5.15
CA LYS A 115 -23.85 -8.90 -3.87
C LYS A 115 -22.79 -8.69 -2.79
N ASP A 116 -23.03 -7.78 -1.84
CA ASP A 116 -22.07 -7.41 -0.78
C ASP A 116 -21.45 -8.60 -0.04
N LYS A 117 -22.26 -9.62 0.31
CA LYS A 117 -21.78 -10.84 1.00
C LYS A 117 -20.82 -11.68 0.15
N GLU A 118 -20.99 -11.66 -1.17
CA GLU A 118 -20.16 -12.41 -2.12
C GLU A 118 -18.86 -11.67 -2.44
N ILE A 119 -18.87 -10.33 -2.39
CA ILE A 119 -17.70 -9.49 -2.66
C ILE A 119 -16.57 -9.84 -1.69
N PHE A 120 -16.80 -9.78 -0.38
CA PHE A 120 -15.73 -10.06 0.59
C PHE A 120 -15.22 -11.50 0.50
N ALA A 121 -16.11 -12.48 0.27
CA ALA A 121 -15.70 -13.86 0.07
C ALA A 121 -14.82 -14.03 -1.18
N HIS A 122 -15.15 -13.32 -2.26
CA HIS A 122 -14.34 -13.29 -3.48
C HIS A 122 -12.98 -12.64 -3.24
N LEU A 123 -12.95 -11.42 -2.66
CA LEU A 123 -11.71 -10.69 -2.36
C LEU A 123 -10.78 -11.48 -1.43
N ASN A 124 -11.31 -12.13 -0.39
CA ASN A 124 -10.52 -12.96 0.52
C ASN A 124 -9.92 -14.18 -0.20
N ARG A 125 -10.62 -14.74 -1.19
CA ARG A 125 -10.09 -15.82 -2.03
C ARG A 125 -8.91 -15.34 -2.88
N ILE A 126 -9.01 -14.15 -3.46
CA ILE A 126 -7.92 -13.54 -4.24
C ILE A 126 -6.67 -13.37 -3.37
N GLU A 127 -6.82 -12.75 -2.20
CA GLU A 127 -5.73 -12.54 -1.25
C GLU A 127 -5.10 -13.86 -0.82
N LYS A 128 -5.93 -14.87 -0.53
CA LYS A 128 -5.46 -16.22 -0.20
C LYS A 128 -4.67 -16.85 -1.35
N THR A 129 -5.18 -16.78 -2.58
CA THR A 129 -4.50 -17.33 -3.77
C THR A 129 -3.16 -16.64 -4.01
N LEU A 130 -3.06 -15.33 -3.82
CA LEU A 130 -1.80 -14.59 -3.92
C LEU A 130 -0.79 -15.09 -2.88
N ASN A 131 -1.20 -15.16 -1.62
CA ASN A 131 -0.35 -15.59 -0.51
C ASN A 131 0.11 -17.06 -0.66
N GLU A 132 -0.78 -17.97 -1.07
CA GLU A 132 -0.45 -19.38 -1.32
C GLU A 132 0.55 -19.57 -2.48
N ASN A 133 0.56 -18.65 -3.45
CA ASN A 133 1.56 -18.61 -4.53
C ASN A 133 2.80 -17.78 -4.16
N GLY A 134 2.98 -17.48 -2.86
CA GLY A 134 4.15 -16.81 -2.31
C GLY A 134 4.25 -15.32 -2.65
N PHE A 135 3.17 -14.67 -3.06
CA PHE A 135 3.10 -13.22 -3.21
C PHE A 135 2.54 -12.61 -1.93
N SER A 136 3.35 -11.80 -1.25
CA SER A 136 2.86 -11.02 -0.10
C SER A 136 1.88 -9.97 -0.60
N ALA A 137 0.59 -10.22 -0.40
CA ALA A 137 -0.49 -9.34 -0.81
C ALA A 137 -1.19 -8.71 0.40
N LYS A 138 -1.59 -7.44 0.28
CA LYS A 138 -2.43 -6.73 1.25
C LYS A 138 -3.53 -5.99 0.47
N ARG A 139 -4.79 -6.18 0.83
CA ARG A 139 -5.88 -5.35 0.30
C ARG A 139 -5.79 -3.93 0.86
N TYR A 140 -5.98 -2.94 0.00
CA TYR A 140 -6.03 -1.54 0.40
C TYR A 140 -7.32 -1.19 1.12
N ASP A 141 -7.19 -0.38 2.16
CA ASP A 141 -8.30 0.31 2.80
C ASP A 141 -8.53 1.71 2.20
N LYS A 142 -9.50 2.44 2.75
CA LYS A 142 -9.83 3.81 2.32
C LYS A 142 -8.63 4.76 2.33
N GLU A 143 -7.78 4.71 3.35
CA GLU A 143 -6.65 5.64 3.50
C GLU A 143 -5.50 5.26 2.56
N ASP A 144 -5.28 3.96 2.36
CA ASP A 144 -4.38 3.46 1.32
C ASP A 144 -4.82 3.97 -0.07
N ILE A 145 -6.12 3.90 -0.40
CA ILE A 145 -6.66 4.37 -1.70
C ILE A 145 -6.52 5.88 -1.87
N LYS A 146 -6.75 6.69 -0.82
CA LYS A 146 -6.51 8.14 -0.89
C LYS A 146 -5.04 8.43 -1.20
N THR A 147 -4.13 7.74 -0.52
CA THR A 147 -2.69 7.88 -0.73
C THR A 147 -2.31 7.51 -2.16
N LEU A 148 -2.86 6.40 -2.68
CA LEU A 148 -2.68 5.99 -4.07
C LEU A 148 -3.14 7.05 -5.07
N LEU A 149 -4.37 7.57 -4.91
CA LEU A 149 -4.91 8.58 -5.81
C LEU A 149 -4.08 9.86 -5.78
N ALA A 150 -3.62 10.25 -4.61
CA ALA A 150 -2.73 11.37 -4.48
C ALA A 150 -1.41 11.18 -5.23
N VAL A 151 -0.76 10.02 -5.11
CA VAL A 151 0.44 9.72 -5.89
C VAL A 151 0.13 9.73 -7.40
N TYR A 152 -1.01 9.19 -7.79
CA TYR A 152 -1.40 9.07 -9.18
C TYR A 152 -1.67 10.43 -9.85
N PHE A 153 -2.33 11.35 -9.14
CA PHE A 153 -2.69 12.69 -9.65
C PHE A 153 -1.62 13.75 -9.37
N GLU A 154 -0.96 13.71 -8.21
CA GLU A 154 0.11 14.65 -7.82
C GLU A 154 1.47 14.18 -8.31
N GLN A 155 1.74 14.13 -9.62
CA GLN A 155 3.10 13.80 -10.12
C GLN A 155 4.23 14.73 -9.56
N ASN A 156 3.92 15.70 -8.69
CA ASN A 156 4.87 16.41 -7.83
C ASN A 156 4.41 16.41 -6.35
N SER A 157 5.28 15.90 -5.48
CA SER A 157 5.07 15.47 -4.09
C SER A 157 5.17 16.59 -3.04
N VAL A 158 4.04 17.04 -2.44
CA VAL A 158 4.09 17.89 -1.22
C VAL A 158 2.94 17.67 -0.19
N THR A 159 1.94 16.81 -0.42
CA THR A 159 0.74 16.76 0.48
C THR A 159 0.62 15.46 1.30
N GLU A 160 0.77 15.50 2.62
CA GLU A 160 0.82 14.28 3.46
C GLU A 160 -0.54 13.75 3.98
N LYS A 161 -1.59 14.57 3.98
CA LYS A 161 -2.94 14.17 4.41
C LYS A 161 -3.98 14.79 3.49
N PHE A 162 -4.86 13.93 2.97
CA PHE A 162 -5.97 14.33 2.12
C PHE A 162 -7.22 14.50 2.98
N GLU A 163 -7.75 15.71 2.95
CA GLU A 163 -9.00 16.05 3.60
C GLU A 163 -10.14 15.23 2.99
N ASN A 164 -11.12 14.84 3.82
CA ASN A 164 -12.35 14.21 3.34
C ASN A 164 -13.20 15.19 2.53
N TYR A 165 -13.04 16.49 2.77
CA TYR A 165 -13.70 17.61 2.11
C TYR A 165 -12.86 18.88 2.28
N ASP A 166 -12.94 19.81 1.33
CA ASP A 166 -12.19 21.07 1.38
C ASP A 166 -12.41 21.80 2.72
N GLY A 167 -11.31 22.06 3.43
CA GLY A 167 -11.29 22.83 4.67
C GLY A 167 -11.28 22.01 5.97
N GLU A 168 -11.23 20.67 5.89
CA GLU A 168 -11.23 19.79 7.09
C GLU A 168 -10.10 20.13 8.08
N ARG A 169 -8.92 20.54 7.61
CA ARG A 169 -7.78 20.91 8.49
C ARG A 169 -7.98 22.23 9.24
N TYR A 170 -8.91 23.08 8.82
CA TYR A 170 -9.21 24.36 9.49
C TYR A 170 -10.31 24.26 10.54
N LEU A 171 -11.05 23.15 10.58
CA LEU A 171 -12.16 22.94 11.52
C LEU A 171 -11.73 22.24 12.82
N ASN A 172 -10.58 21.54 12.80
CA ASN A 172 -10.05 20.76 13.94
C ASN A 172 -8.72 21.33 14.49
N GLY A 173 -8.45 22.61 14.25
CA GLY A 173 -7.27 23.33 14.77
C GLY A 173 -7.50 23.92 16.15
#